data_AF-A0A7S1RAV0-F1
#
_entry.id   AF-A0A7S1RAV0-F1
#
_cell.length_a   1.000
_cell.length_b   1.000
_cell.length_c   1.000
_cell.angle_alpha   90.00
_cell.angle_beta   90.00
_cell.angle_gamma   90.00
#
_symmetry.space_group_name_H-M   'P 1'
#
loop_
_entity.id
_entity.type
_entity.pdbx_description
1 polymer ?
#
loop_
_entity_poly.entity_id
_entity_poly.type
_entity_poly.pdbx_seq_one_letter_code
_entity_poly.pdbx_strand_id
1 'polypeptide(L)'
;VTNATTLEESYQMCDDRYGSSWRKIASIPTAPKLMYGLASMPADHSTGFHNTITTQVFLKLACAMGNYHCDVVYCKETYCKNPYYVKKYSHLLPKAPGHLLQFKEWID
;
A
#
# COMPACT_ATOMS: atom_id res chain seq x y z
N VAL A 1 8.16 5.21 8.78
CA VAL A 1 7.63 4.06 9.54
C VAL A 1 8.76 3.28 10.22
N THR A 2 8.75 3.31 11.54
CA THR A 2 9.58 2.49 12.47
C THR A 2 8.64 1.85 13.50
N ASN A 3 9.16 1.02 14.41
CA ASN A 3 8.38 0.46 15.53
C ASN A 3 7.86 1.53 16.51
N ALA A 4 8.51 2.70 16.54
CA ALA A 4 8.11 3.84 17.37
C ALA A 4 7.09 4.75 16.68
N THR A 5 6.75 4.50 15.41
CA THR A 5 5.78 5.32 14.68
C THR A 5 4.42 5.24 15.37
N THR A 6 3.88 6.38 15.80
CA THR A 6 2.58 6.45 16.48
C THR A 6 1.42 6.25 15.51
N LEU A 7 0.21 6.08 16.06
CA LEU A 7 -1.01 6.00 15.25
C LEU A 7 -1.22 7.29 14.46
N GLU A 8 -1.06 8.45 15.10
CA GLU A 8 -1.23 9.77 14.50
C GLU A 8 -0.22 10.01 13.36
N GLU A 9 1.04 9.64 13.57
CA GLU A 9 2.07 9.69 12.53
C GLU A 9 1.72 8.77 11.36
N SER A 10 1.16 7.59 11.64
CA SER A 10 0.74 6.67 10.57
C SER A 10 -0.41 7.24 9.73
N TYR A 11 -1.34 7.97 10.34
CA TYR A 11 -2.41 8.67 9.62
C TYR A 11 -1.87 9.83 8.81
N GLN A 12 -0.92 10.59 9.34
CA GLN A 12 -0.25 11.64 8.59
C GLN A 12 0.44 11.06 7.35
N MET A 13 1.12 9.92 7.47
CA MET A 13 1.73 9.24 6.31
C MET A 13 0.70 8.81 5.25
N CYS A 14 -0.50 8.40 5.66
CA CYS A 14 -1.59 8.09 4.75
C CYS A 14 -2.14 9.36 4.06
N ASP A 15 -2.23 10.48 4.79
CA ASP A 15 -2.62 11.77 4.24
C ASP A 15 -1.58 12.33 3.27
N ASP A 16 -0.28 12.23 3.58
CA ASP A 16 0.81 12.66 2.71
C ASP A 16 0.75 11.93 1.36
N ARG A 17 0.42 10.64 1.39
CA ARG A 17 0.40 9.78 0.19
C ARG A 17 -0.87 9.91 -0.64
N TYR A 18 -2.02 9.99 0.02
CA TYR A 18 -3.32 9.81 -0.64
C TYR A 18 -4.30 10.96 -0.42
N GLY A 19 -3.90 12.01 0.31
CA GLY A 19 -4.78 13.05 0.80
C GLY A 19 -5.96 12.45 1.57
N SER A 20 -7.13 13.07 1.48
CA SER A 20 -8.35 12.55 2.12
C SER A 20 -8.98 11.33 1.43
N SER A 21 -8.41 10.85 0.31
CA SER A 21 -9.07 9.81 -0.50
C SER A 21 -9.09 8.43 0.15
N TRP A 22 -8.09 8.09 0.98
CA TRP A 22 -8.03 6.81 1.68
C TRP A 22 -9.17 6.66 2.69
N ARG A 23 -9.62 7.76 3.31
CA ARG A 23 -10.70 7.76 4.31
C ARG A 23 -12.08 7.38 3.73
N LYS A 24 -12.22 7.43 2.40
CA LYS A 24 -13.49 7.17 1.69
C LYS A 24 -13.49 5.85 0.92
N ILE A 25 -12.36 5.14 0.86
CA ILE A 25 -12.21 4.00 -0.06
C ILE A 25 -13.16 2.84 0.26
N ALA A 26 -13.49 2.63 1.53
CA ALA A 26 -14.38 1.57 2.01
C ALA A 26 -15.66 2.12 2.66
N SER A 27 -16.04 3.36 2.36
CA SER A 27 -17.32 3.91 2.83
C SER A 27 -18.50 3.13 2.22
N ILE A 28 -19.66 3.12 2.90
CA ILE A 28 -20.89 2.46 2.43
C ILE A 28 -21.19 2.70 0.93
N PRO A 29 -21.14 3.95 0.40
CA PRO A 29 -21.43 4.18 -1.02
C PRO A 29 -20.36 3.65 -1.98
N THR A 30 -19.11 3.48 -1.54
CA THR A 30 -17.99 3.02 -2.39
C THR A 30 -17.72 1.52 -2.26
N ALA A 31 -18.16 0.88 -1.18
CA ALA A 31 -17.91 -0.52 -0.87
C ALA A 31 -18.37 -1.50 -1.98
N PRO A 32 -19.58 -1.39 -2.58
CA PRO A 32 -19.99 -2.32 -3.64
C PRO A 32 -19.07 -2.27 -4.86
N LYS A 33 -18.69 -1.06 -5.28
CA LYS A 33 -17.78 -0.86 -6.42
C LYS A 33 -16.38 -1.39 -6.12
N LEU A 34 -15.90 -1.16 -4.89
CA LEU A 34 -14.62 -1.69 -4.43
C LEU A 34 -14.62 -3.22 -4.45
N MET A 35 -15.64 -3.86 -3.87
CA MET A 35 -15.75 -5.33 -3.80
C MET A 35 -15.81 -5.96 -5.18
N TYR A 36 -16.62 -5.40 -6.09
CA TYR A 36 -16.66 -5.86 -7.49
C TYR A 36 -15.30 -5.70 -8.19
N GLY A 37 -14.65 -4.56 -7.98
CA GLY A 37 -13.31 -4.29 -8.51
C GLY A 37 -12.29 -5.31 -8.02
N LEU A 38 -12.23 -5.59 -6.71
CA LEU A 38 -11.33 -6.57 -6.11
C LEU A 38 -11.61 -7.99 -6.62
N ALA A 39 -12.87 -8.39 -6.77
CA ALA A 39 -13.24 -9.69 -7.31
C ALA A 39 -12.83 -9.88 -8.78
N SER A 40 -12.71 -8.77 -9.52
CA SER A 40 -12.33 -8.76 -10.94
C SER A 40 -10.84 -8.51 -11.15
N MET A 41 -10.05 -8.33 -10.09
CA MET A 41 -8.61 -8.10 -10.21
C MET A 41 -7.88 -9.41 -10.54
N PRO A 42 -7.03 -9.42 -11.58
CA PRO A 42 -6.15 -10.55 -11.82
C PRO A 42 -5.12 -10.64 -10.69
N ALA A 43 -5.33 -11.57 -9.76
CA ALA A 43 -4.38 -11.91 -8.73
C ALA A 43 -3.79 -13.29 -9.05
N ASP A 44 -2.53 -13.31 -9.48
CA ASP A 44 -1.79 -14.56 -9.59
C ASP A 44 -1.10 -14.84 -8.26
N HIS A 45 -1.56 -15.86 -7.55
CA HIS A 45 -0.98 -16.26 -6.26
C HIS A 45 0.47 -16.73 -6.36
N SER A 46 0.93 -17.16 -7.55
CA SER A 46 2.29 -17.63 -7.78
C SER A 46 3.25 -16.49 -8.15
N THR A 47 2.77 -15.49 -8.89
CA THR A 47 3.62 -14.40 -9.39
C THR A 47 3.39 -13.05 -8.71
N GLY A 48 2.33 -12.89 -7.92
CA GLY A 48 2.01 -11.71 -7.12
C GLY A 48 1.30 -10.60 -7.90
N PHE A 49 1.37 -9.36 -7.41
CA PHE A 49 0.81 -8.20 -8.11
C PHE A 49 1.76 -7.68 -9.19
N HIS A 50 1.25 -7.46 -10.40
CA HIS A 50 1.99 -6.93 -11.55
C HIS A 50 1.64 -5.49 -11.91
N ASN A 51 0.74 -4.88 -11.16
CA ASN A 51 0.22 -3.55 -11.44
C ASN A 51 0.18 -2.71 -10.15
N THR A 52 0.69 -1.47 -10.26
CA THR A 52 0.69 -0.49 -9.18
C THR A 52 -0.72 -0.02 -8.80
N ILE A 53 -1.68 -0.04 -9.71
CA ILE A 53 -3.09 0.30 -9.41
C ILE A 53 -3.65 -0.67 -8.36
N THR A 54 -3.40 -1.97 -8.53
CA THR A 54 -3.87 -3.00 -7.58
C THR A 54 -3.23 -2.78 -6.20
N THR A 55 -1.91 -2.62 -6.15
CA THR A 55 -1.21 -2.42 -4.86
C THR A 55 -1.63 -1.13 -4.17
N GLN A 56 -1.96 -0.08 -4.92
CA GLN A 56 -2.49 1.17 -4.36
C GLN A 56 -3.85 1.00 -3.69
N VAL A 57 -4.75 0.20 -4.25
CA VAL A 57 -6.06 -0.09 -3.62
C VAL A 57 -5.85 -0.75 -2.27
N PHE A 58 -4.99 -1.77 -2.20
CA PHE A 58 -4.66 -2.43 -0.93
C PHE A 58 -3.97 -1.50 0.07
N LEU A 59 -3.06 -0.64 -0.37
CA LEU A 59 -2.41 0.33 0.52
C LEU A 59 -3.39 1.38 1.08
N LYS A 60 -4.33 1.88 0.26
CA LYS A 60 -5.39 2.78 0.73
C LYS A 60 -6.33 2.08 1.71
N LEU A 61 -6.65 0.81 1.45
CA LEU A 61 -7.42 -0.01 2.40
C LEU A 61 -6.65 -0.20 3.70
N ALA A 62 -5.34 -0.42 3.65
CA ALA A 62 -4.53 -0.56 4.85
C ALA A 62 -4.52 0.72 5.71
N CYS A 63 -4.53 1.89 5.05
CA CYS A 63 -4.77 3.17 5.74
C CYS A 63 -6.15 3.21 6.39
N ALA A 64 -7.21 2.85 5.64
CA ALA A 64 -8.59 2.89 6.14
C ALA A 64 -8.86 1.90 7.29
N MET A 65 -8.18 0.76 7.30
CA MET A 65 -8.29 -0.26 8.34
C MET A 65 -7.34 -0.02 9.53
N GLY A 66 -6.47 0.98 9.45
CA GLY A 66 -5.51 1.31 10.51
C GLY A 66 -4.35 0.33 10.66
N ASN A 67 -4.08 -0.52 9.67
CA ASN A 67 -2.98 -1.49 9.71
C ASN A 67 -1.78 -1.13 8.80
N TYR A 68 -1.80 0.02 8.12
CA TYR A 68 -0.69 0.50 7.26
C TYR A 68 0.67 0.43 7.96
N HIS A 69 0.76 0.92 9.21
CA HIS A 69 1.99 0.87 9.99
C HIS A 69 2.49 -0.57 10.17
N CYS A 70 1.59 -1.47 10.60
CA CYS A 70 1.91 -2.86 10.89
C CYS A 70 2.40 -3.58 9.64
N ASP A 71 1.75 -3.37 8.50
CA ASP A 71 2.13 -3.99 7.22
C ASP A 71 3.53 -3.55 6.77
N VAL A 72 3.85 -2.25 6.92
CA VAL A 72 5.18 -1.72 6.55
C VAL A 72 6.27 -2.24 7.48
N VAL A 73 6.03 -2.24 8.81
CA VAL A 73 7.00 -2.78 9.79
C VAL A 73 7.19 -4.28 9.56
N TYR A 74 6.10 -5.03 9.33
CA TYR A 74 6.17 -6.45 9.04
C TYR A 74 6.98 -6.73 7.78
N CYS A 75 6.82 -5.96 6.69
CA CYS A 75 7.71 -6.11 5.53
C CYS A 75 9.16 -5.91 5.93
N LYS A 76 9.47 -4.80 6.61
CA LYS A 76 10.85 -4.47 7.01
C LYS A 76 11.50 -5.58 7.82
N GLU A 77 10.73 -6.25 8.68
CA GLU A 77 11.24 -7.33 9.52
C GLU A 77 11.24 -8.70 8.83
N THR A 78 10.45 -8.89 7.76
CA THR A 78 10.29 -10.20 7.11
C THR A 78 10.62 -10.13 5.62
N TYR A 79 9.67 -9.72 4.77
CA TYR A 79 9.78 -9.80 3.31
C TYR A 79 10.91 -8.94 2.74
N CYS A 80 11.09 -7.74 3.27
CA CYS A 80 12.10 -6.79 2.84
C CYS A 80 13.55 -7.28 3.16
N LYS A 81 13.71 -8.30 4.02
CA LYS A 81 15.00 -8.95 4.34
C LYS A 81 15.16 -10.31 3.66
N ASN A 82 14.09 -10.87 3.07
CA ASN A 82 14.11 -12.18 2.44
C ASN A 82 14.72 -12.10 1.02
N PRO A 83 15.79 -12.87 0.70
CA PRO A 83 16.48 -12.79 -0.58
C PRO A 83 15.58 -13.01 -1.80
N TYR A 84 14.56 -13.87 -1.69
CA TYR A 84 13.61 -14.12 -2.77
C TYR A 84 12.87 -12.84 -3.17
N TYR A 85 12.29 -12.15 -2.18
CA TYR A 85 11.51 -10.93 -2.41
C TYR A 85 12.39 -9.74 -2.76
N VAL A 86 13.58 -9.63 -2.18
CA VAL A 86 14.57 -8.62 -2.57
C VAL A 86 14.93 -8.79 -4.04
N LYS A 87 15.34 -9.99 -4.47
CA LYS A 87 15.67 -10.28 -5.88
C LYS A 87 14.49 -9.97 -6.81
N LYS A 88 13.27 -10.27 -6.36
CA LYS A 88 12.06 -10.10 -7.17
C LYS A 88 11.60 -8.64 -7.28
N TYR A 89 11.72 -7.82 -6.23
CA TYR A 89 11.05 -6.51 -6.16
C TYR A 89 11.97 -5.32 -5.90
N SER A 90 13.28 -5.50 -5.62
CA SER A 90 14.17 -4.37 -5.28
C SER A 90 14.29 -3.31 -6.37
N HIS A 91 14.12 -3.71 -7.64
CA HIS A 91 14.13 -2.80 -8.79
C HIS A 91 12.92 -1.85 -8.82
N LEU A 92 11.88 -2.11 -8.04
CA LEU A 92 10.71 -1.25 -7.86
C LEU A 92 10.87 -0.31 -6.66
N LEU A 93 12.02 -0.32 -5.97
CA LEU A 93 12.22 0.53 -4.80
C LEU A 93 12.27 2.01 -5.23
N PRO A 94 11.40 2.85 -4.67
CA PRO A 94 11.36 4.26 -4.99
C PRO A 94 12.56 5.00 -4.38
N LYS A 95 12.95 6.12 -5.00
CA LYS A 95 14.03 7.00 -4.49
C LYS A 95 13.60 7.82 -3.26
N ALA A 96 12.30 7.97 -3.04
CA ALA A 96 11.73 8.71 -1.92
C ALA A 96 10.99 7.77 -0.95
N PRO A 97 10.83 8.17 0.34
CA PRO A 97 10.02 7.44 1.30
C PRO A 97 8.61 7.13 0.78
N GLY A 98 8.13 5.91 1.01
CA GLY A 98 6.89 5.41 0.42
C GLY A 98 5.63 6.24 0.67
N HIS A 99 5.56 6.96 1.80
CA HIS A 99 4.43 7.83 2.16
C HIS A 99 4.46 9.21 1.46
N LEU A 100 5.61 9.61 0.91
CA LEU A 100 5.75 10.85 0.15
C LEU A 100 5.45 10.67 -1.33
N LEU A 101 5.35 9.42 -1.79
CA LEU A 101 5.20 9.12 -3.21
C LEU A 101 3.82 9.50 -3.71
N GLN A 102 3.81 10.37 -4.71
CA GLN A 102 2.59 10.77 -5.39
C GLN A 102 2.26 9.82 -6.52
N PHE A 103 0.98 9.74 -6.91
CA PHE A 103 0.49 8.84 -7.97
C PHE A 103 1.26 8.99 -9.29
N LYS A 104 1.70 10.22 -9.61
CA LYS A 104 2.41 10.54 -10.86
C LYS A 104 3.83 9.95 -10.91
N GLU A 105 4.45 9.70 -9.76
CA GLU A 105 5.85 9.25 -9.65
C GLU A 105 6.02 7.72 -9.87
N TRP A 106 4.93 7.01 -10.20
CA TRP A 106 4.91 5.58 -10.51
C TRP A 106 4.57 5.27 -11.98
N ILE A 107 4.31 6.30 -12.79
CA ILE A 107 3.86 6.17 -14.20
C ILE A 107 4.97 6.61 -15.18
N ASP A 108 6.07 7.18 -14.70
CA ASP A 108 7.26 7.53 -15.49
C ASP A 108 8.35 6.44 -15.42
#